data_AF-A0A2J8NX45-F1
#
_entry.id   AF-A0A2J8NX45-F1
#
_cell.length_a   1.000
_cell.length_b   1.000
_cell.length_c   1.000
_cell.angle_alpha   90.00
_cell.angle_beta   90.00
_cell.angle_gamma   90.00
#
_symmetry.space_group_name_H-M   'P 1'
#
loop_
_entity.id
_entity.type
_entity.pdbx_description
1 polymer ?
#
loop_
_entity_poly.entity_id
_entity_poly.type
_entity_poly.pdbx_seq_one_letter_code
_entity_poly.pdbx_strand_id
1 'polypeptide(L)'
;MIPLQKDNQEEGVCPICQESLKEAVSTNCGHLFCRVCLTQHVEKASASGVFCCPLCRKPCSEEVLGTGYICPNHQKRVCRFCEESRLLLCVECLVSPEHMSHHELTIENALSHYKERLNRRSRKLRKDIAELQRLKAQQEKKLQALQQWLGQLEHMPAEAARILDISRAVTQLSSLVIDLERTAKELDTNTLKNAGDLLNRSAPQKLEVIYPQLEKGVSELLLQPPQKL
;
A
#
# COMPACT_ATOMS: atom_id res chain seq x y z
N MET A 1 -12.62 -35.71 23.69
CA MET A 1 -11.39 -34.88 23.66
C MET A 1 -10.75 -35.08 22.30
N ILE A 2 -10.75 -34.06 21.45
CA ILE A 2 -10.18 -34.08 20.09
C ILE A 2 -8.84 -33.34 20.18
N PRO A 3 -7.71 -33.92 19.74
CA PRO A 3 -6.48 -33.15 19.60
C PRO A 3 -6.53 -32.30 18.33
N LEU A 4 -6.38 -30.99 18.52
CA LEU A 4 -6.00 -30.03 17.48
C LEU A 4 -4.52 -30.20 17.17
N GLN A 5 -4.16 -30.47 15.92
CA GLN A 5 -2.82 -30.16 15.40
C GLN A 5 -2.96 -29.40 14.08
N LYS A 6 -2.64 -28.10 14.17
CA LYS A 6 -2.05 -27.28 13.11
C LYS A 6 -0.72 -27.92 12.70
N ASP A 7 -0.45 -28.13 11.42
CA ASP A 7 0.22 -27.14 10.56
C ASP A 7 0.29 -27.69 9.14
N ASN A 8 -0.12 -26.86 8.18
CA ASN A 8 -0.03 -27.13 6.75
C ASN A 8 1.36 -26.72 6.27
N GLN A 9 2.36 -27.54 6.54
CA GLN A 9 3.71 -27.36 6.03
C GLN A 9 4.01 -28.53 5.09
N GLU A 10 4.07 -28.25 3.78
CA GLU A 10 4.52 -29.23 2.79
C GLU A 10 5.98 -29.61 3.14
N GLU A 11 6.16 -30.72 3.85
CA GLU A 11 7.44 -31.31 4.22
C GLU A 11 8.16 -31.84 2.97
N GLY A 12 8.69 -30.94 2.16
CA GLY A 12 9.60 -31.29 1.07
C GLY A 12 11.05 -31.35 1.56
N VAL A 13 11.84 -32.24 0.96
CA VAL A 13 13.30 -32.30 1.12
C VAL A 13 13.95 -31.53 -0.02
N CYS A 14 14.89 -30.64 0.30
CA CYS A 14 15.65 -29.93 -0.71
C CYS A 14 16.58 -30.89 -1.46
N PRO A 15 16.48 -31.01 -2.80
CA PRO A 15 17.32 -31.96 -3.52
C PRO A 15 18.80 -31.57 -3.66
N ILE A 16 19.17 -30.35 -3.23
CA ILE A 16 20.56 -29.86 -3.25
C ILE A 16 21.26 -30.19 -1.93
N CYS A 17 20.67 -29.82 -0.78
CA CYS A 17 21.27 -30.07 0.53
C CYS A 17 20.75 -31.33 1.24
N GLN A 18 19.69 -31.95 0.71
CA GLN A 18 19.03 -33.15 1.27
C GLN A 18 18.44 -32.95 2.69
N GLU A 19 18.27 -31.70 3.11
CA GLU A 19 17.60 -31.33 4.35
C GLU A 19 16.15 -30.91 4.10
N SER A 20 15.34 -30.83 5.16
CA SER A 20 14.01 -30.21 5.11
C SER A 20 14.09 -28.81 4.49
N LEU A 21 13.14 -28.48 3.62
CA LEU A 21 13.12 -27.20 2.91
C LEU A 21 13.08 -26.02 3.89
N LYS A 22 14.17 -25.24 3.89
CA LYS A 22 14.27 -23.95 4.58
C LYS A 22 14.00 -22.85 3.57
N GLU A 23 12.92 -22.09 3.78
CA GLU A 23 12.50 -21.02 2.86
C GLU A 23 12.34 -21.55 1.41
N ALA A 24 11.39 -22.46 1.20
CA ALA A 24 11.20 -23.15 -0.07
C ALA A 24 10.96 -22.17 -1.24
N VAL A 25 11.71 -22.34 -2.33
CA VAL A 25 11.56 -21.59 -3.57
C VAL A 25 11.29 -22.56 -4.71
N SER A 26 10.23 -22.32 -5.47
CA SER A 26 9.88 -23.11 -6.66
C SER A 26 10.50 -22.54 -7.93
N THR A 27 11.00 -23.42 -8.80
CA THR A 27 11.37 -23.09 -10.19
C THR A 27 10.15 -23.18 -11.12
N ASN A 28 10.22 -22.64 -12.35
CA ASN A 28 9.11 -22.69 -13.35
C ASN A 28 8.64 -24.11 -13.71
N CYS A 29 9.49 -25.09 -13.45
CA CYS A 29 9.16 -26.49 -13.65
C CYS A 29 8.54 -27.17 -12.41
N GLY A 30 8.20 -26.39 -11.37
CA GLY A 30 7.52 -26.87 -10.16
C GLY A 30 8.43 -27.46 -9.08
N HIS A 31 9.75 -27.53 -9.31
CA HIS A 31 10.68 -28.11 -8.33
C HIS A 31 11.05 -27.12 -7.24
N LEU A 32 11.06 -27.60 -6.00
CA LEU A 32 11.32 -26.84 -4.77
C LEU A 32 12.76 -27.02 -4.27
N PHE A 33 13.34 -25.93 -3.78
CA PHE A 33 14.69 -25.89 -3.23
C PHE A 33 14.76 -24.94 -2.03
N CYS A 34 15.75 -25.11 -1.14
CA CYS A 34 16.07 -24.07 -0.17
C CYS A 34 16.51 -22.80 -0.89
N ARG A 35 16.12 -21.63 -0.38
CA ARG A 35 16.51 -20.32 -0.93
C ARG A 35 18.02 -20.22 -1.17
N VAL A 36 18.82 -20.57 -0.16
CA VAL A 36 20.29 -20.52 -0.23
C VAL A 36 20.83 -21.46 -1.32
N CYS A 37 20.31 -22.68 -1.39
CA CYS A 37 20.79 -23.68 -2.35
C CYS A 37 20.50 -23.28 -3.80
N LEU A 38 19.32 -22.71 -4.05
CA LEU A 38 18.97 -22.24 -5.39
C LEU A 38 19.79 -21.02 -5.79
N THR A 39 19.98 -20.05 -4.89
CA THR A 39 20.80 -18.85 -5.14
C THR A 39 22.25 -19.21 -5.47
N GLN A 40 22.88 -20.09 -4.70
CA GLN A 40 24.24 -20.54 -4.98
C GLN A 40 24.38 -21.24 -6.33
N HIS A 41 23.34 -21.94 -6.78
CA HIS A 41 23.34 -22.57 -8.11
C HIS A 41 23.26 -21.50 -9.22
N VAL A 42 22.40 -20.49 -9.07
CA VAL A 42 22.26 -19.37 -10.01
C VAL A 42 23.57 -18.57 -10.13
N GLU A 43 24.21 -18.27 -8.99
CA GLU A 43 25.48 -17.52 -8.95
C GLU A 43 26.59 -18.27 -9.69
N LYS A 44 26.68 -19.60 -9.51
CA LYS A 44 27.65 -20.43 -10.25
C LYS A 44 27.33 -20.54 -11.74
N ALA A 45 26.05 -20.51 -12.11
CA ALA A 45 25.59 -20.55 -13.50
C ALA A 45 25.75 -19.19 -14.23
N SER A 46 26.08 -18.11 -13.50
CA SER A 46 26.21 -16.76 -14.05
C SER A 46 27.33 -16.61 -15.11
N ALA A 47 28.21 -17.60 -15.24
CA ALA A 47 29.20 -17.67 -16.32
C ALA A 47 28.61 -18.06 -17.70
N SER A 48 27.43 -18.68 -17.75
CA SER A 48 26.83 -19.21 -18.99
C SER A 48 25.58 -18.45 -19.45
N GLY A 49 25.10 -17.45 -18.71
CA GLY A 49 23.99 -16.58 -19.10
C GLY A 49 22.60 -17.24 -19.15
N VAL A 50 22.51 -18.56 -18.97
CA VAL A 50 21.26 -19.33 -18.96
C VAL A 50 21.13 -20.07 -17.63
N PHE A 51 20.08 -19.73 -16.87
CA PHE A 51 19.75 -20.42 -15.62
C PHE A 51 18.85 -21.63 -15.90
N CYS A 52 19.24 -22.79 -15.37
CA CYS A 52 18.50 -24.04 -15.50
C CYS A 52 18.08 -24.57 -14.13
N CYS A 53 16.96 -25.29 -14.08
CA CYS A 53 16.57 -26.00 -12.87
C CYS A 53 17.65 -27.00 -12.46
N PRO A 54 18.11 -27.00 -11.20
CA PRO A 54 19.12 -27.95 -10.71
C PRO A 54 18.72 -29.43 -10.86
N LEU A 55 17.41 -29.72 -10.84
CA LEU A 55 16.87 -31.08 -10.92
C LEU A 55 16.67 -31.56 -12.36
N CYS A 56 15.87 -30.84 -13.14
CA CYS A 56 15.45 -31.29 -14.46
C CYS A 56 16.16 -30.59 -15.61
N ARG A 57 17.05 -29.65 -15.30
CA ARG A 57 17.85 -28.84 -16.26
C ARG A 57 17.02 -28.10 -17.30
N LYS A 58 15.70 -28.02 -17.13
CA LYS A 58 14.85 -27.17 -17.96
C LYS A 58 15.35 -25.73 -17.81
N PRO A 59 15.56 -25.00 -18.93
CA PRO A 59 15.81 -23.57 -18.89
C PRO A 59 14.68 -22.97 -18.07
N CYS A 60 15.03 -22.34 -16.96
CA CYS A 60 14.06 -21.51 -16.30
C CYS A 60 13.89 -20.32 -17.24
N SER A 61 12.73 -20.24 -17.90
CA SER A 61 12.42 -19.11 -18.76
C SER A 61 12.71 -17.83 -17.97
N GLU A 62 13.25 -16.84 -18.68
CA GLU A 62 13.77 -15.57 -18.20
C GLU A 62 12.78 -14.74 -17.36
N GLU A 63 11.56 -15.26 -17.23
CA GLU A 63 10.37 -14.73 -16.56
C GLU A 63 10.33 -14.97 -15.03
N VAL A 64 11.27 -15.72 -14.43
CA VAL A 64 11.34 -15.85 -12.94
C VAL A 64 11.90 -14.60 -12.26
N LEU A 65 12.50 -13.71 -13.03
CA LEU A 65 13.11 -12.48 -12.55
C LEU A 65 12.68 -11.35 -13.49
N GLY A 66 11.55 -10.74 -13.13
CA GLY A 66 10.85 -9.67 -13.84
C GLY A 66 11.64 -8.89 -14.90
N THR A 67 11.08 -8.88 -16.10
CA THR A 67 11.37 -7.97 -17.23
C THR A 67 12.54 -6.98 -17.04
N GLY A 68 13.74 -7.30 -17.52
CA GLY A 68 14.73 -6.31 -17.99
C GLY A 68 15.31 -5.27 -17.02
N TYR A 69 15.09 -5.35 -15.71
CA TYR A 69 15.55 -4.31 -14.78
C TYR A 69 16.97 -4.57 -14.25
N ILE A 70 17.88 -3.62 -14.48
CA ILE A 70 19.29 -3.70 -14.10
C ILE A 70 19.58 -2.71 -12.96
N CYS A 71 20.25 -3.19 -11.92
CA CYS A 71 20.77 -2.36 -10.84
C CYS A 71 21.85 -1.43 -11.39
N PRO A 72 21.75 -0.10 -11.20
CA PRO A 72 22.70 0.85 -11.77
C PRO A 72 24.11 0.70 -11.20
N ASN A 73 24.21 0.30 -9.93
CA ASN A 73 25.49 0.22 -9.22
C ASN A 73 26.28 -1.04 -9.58
N HIS A 74 25.58 -2.16 -9.75
CA HIS A 74 26.21 -3.48 -9.91
C HIS A 74 26.02 -4.09 -11.30
N GLN A 75 25.21 -3.47 -12.16
CA GLN A 75 24.89 -3.94 -13.52
C GLN A 75 24.32 -5.38 -13.54
N LYS A 76 23.67 -5.79 -12.44
CA LYS A 76 22.99 -7.08 -12.30
C LYS A 76 21.48 -6.92 -12.25
N ARG A 77 20.74 -7.97 -12.60
CA ARG A 77 19.27 -7.94 -12.54
C ARG A 77 18.78 -7.75 -11.10
N VAL A 78 17.77 -6.91 -10.94
CA VAL A 78 17.07 -6.77 -9.66
C VAL A 78 16.12 -7.95 -9.46
N CYS A 79 16.02 -8.42 -8.23
CA CYS A 79 15.21 -9.57 -7.87
C CYS A 79 14.30 -9.31 -6.68
N ARG A 80 14.67 -8.40 -5.76
CA ARG A 80 13.91 -8.07 -4.54
C ARG A 80 13.55 -6.59 -4.47
N PHE A 81 12.65 -6.25 -3.56
CA PHE A 81 12.32 -4.89 -3.15
C PHE A 81 12.52 -4.76 -1.64
N CYS A 82 13.25 -3.74 -1.21
CA CYS A 82 13.41 -3.40 0.20
C CYS A 82 12.36 -2.37 0.60
N GLU A 83 11.58 -2.64 1.65
CA GLU A 83 10.48 -1.77 2.08
C GLU A 83 10.97 -0.46 2.72
N GLU A 84 12.05 -0.53 3.50
CA GLU A 84 12.61 0.60 4.25
C GLU A 84 13.27 1.60 3.30
N SER A 85 14.16 1.11 2.44
CA SER A 85 14.88 1.95 1.48
C SER A 85 14.06 2.27 0.23
N ARG A 86 12.96 1.54 -0.03
CA ARG A 86 12.12 1.65 -1.23
C ARG A 86 12.88 1.46 -2.54
N LEU A 87 13.84 0.54 -2.53
CA LEU A 87 14.73 0.24 -3.65
C LEU A 87 14.53 -1.18 -4.17
N LEU A 88 14.72 -1.32 -5.48
CA LEU A 88 14.85 -2.62 -6.13
C LEU A 88 16.30 -3.08 -5.97
N LEU A 89 16.47 -4.28 -5.41
CA LEU A 89 17.77 -4.83 -5.05
C LEU A 89 18.15 -5.95 -6.00
N CYS A 90 19.42 -5.95 -6.43
CA CYS A 90 20.06 -7.10 -7.08
C CYS A 90 20.81 -7.95 -6.05
N VAL A 91 21.30 -9.11 -6.46
CA VAL A 91 22.01 -10.07 -5.57
C VAL A 91 23.15 -9.44 -4.75
N GLU A 92 23.90 -8.49 -5.32
CA GLU A 92 24.98 -7.80 -4.61
C GLU A 92 24.46 -6.80 -3.56
N CYS A 93 23.30 -6.19 -3.81
CA CYS A 93 22.69 -5.29 -2.83
C CYS A 93 22.13 -6.05 -1.61
N LEU A 94 21.73 -7.31 -1.78
CA LEU A 94 21.14 -8.11 -0.69
C LEU A 94 22.19 -8.50 0.36
N VAL A 95 23.43 -8.68 -0.07
CA VAL A 95 24.56 -9.01 0.81
C VAL A 95 25.26 -7.76 1.35
N SER A 96 24.82 -6.57 0.92
CA SER A 96 25.41 -5.32 1.36
C SER A 96 24.95 -4.98 2.78
N PRO A 97 25.85 -4.46 3.65
CA PRO A 97 25.51 -4.14 5.04
C PRO A 97 24.30 -3.23 5.18
N GLU A 98 24.02 -2.39 4.17
CA GLU A 98 22.93 -1.44 4.13
C GLU A 98 21.54 -2.09 4.09
N HIS A 99 21.42 -3.32 3.58
CA HIS A 99 20.14 -4.01 3.42
C HIS A 99 20.03 -5.32 4.22
N MET A 100 21.13 -5.81 4.83
CA MET A 100 21.14 -7.07 5.60
C MET A 100 20.10 -7.15 6.73
N SER A 101 19.70 -6.01 7.30
CA SER A 101 18.71 -5.94 8.38
C SER A 101 17.32 -5.45 7.95
N HIS A 102 17.12 -5.22 6.64
CA HIS A 102 15.87 -4.67 6.11
C HIS A 102 14.89 -5.76 5.69
N HIS A 103 13.60 -5.44 5.71
CA HIS A 103 12.58 -6.33 5.21
C HIS A 103 12.54 -6.31 3.69
N GLU A 104 12.82 -7.47 3.10
CA GLU A 104 12.88 -7.65 1.66
C GLU A 104 11.73 -8.53 1.18
N LEU A 105 11.06 -8.08 0.13
CA LEU A 105 10.01 -8.81 -0.55
C LEU A 105 10.46 -9.21 -1.95
N THR A 106 9.89 -10.29 -2.48
CA THR A 106 9.91 -10.50 -3.94
C THR A 106 9.16 -9.35 -4.61
N ILE A 107 9.51 -9.03 -5.86
CA ILE A 107 8.84 -7.95 -6.60
C ILE A 107 7.33 -8.23 -6.70
N GLU A 108 6.92 -9.47 -6.95
CA GLU A 108 5.51 -9.89 -7.02
C GLU A 108 4.78 -9.70 -5.68
N ASN A 109 5.42 -10.09 -4.57
CA ASN A 109 4.85 -9.91 -3.24
C ASN A 109 4.76 -8.42 -2.89
N ALA A 110 5.76 -7.63 -3.24
CA ALA A 110 5.75 -6.18 -3.04
C ALA A 110 4.63 -5.52 -3.85
N LEU A 111 4.45 -5.89 -5.13
CA LEU A 111 3.36 -5.39 -5.97
C LEU A 111 2.00 -5.73 -5.36
N SER A 112 1.80 -6.97 -4.94
CA SER A 112 0.55 -7.43 -4.32
C SER A 112 0.29 -6.70 -3.00
N HIS A 113 1.31 -6.57 -2.16
CA HIS A 113 1.25 -5.88 -0.87
C HIS A 113 0.89 -4.40 -1.05
N TYR A 114 1.57 -3.69 -1.95
CA TYR A 114 1.32 -2.26 -2.20
C TYR A 114 -0.03 -2.01 -2.87
N LYS A 115 -0.46 -2.86 -3.82
CA LYS A 115 -1.81 -2.80 -4.40
C LYS A 115 -2.89 -2.91 -3.31
N GLU A 116 -2.76 -3.88 -2.41
CA GLU A 116 -3.72 -4.05 -1.31
C GLU A 116 -3.69 -2.86 -0.34
N ARG A 117 -2.51 -2.32 -0.01
CA ARG A 117 -2.40 -1.12 0.84
C ARG A 117 -3.06 0.11 0.21
N LEU A 118 -2.83 0.36 -1.08
CA LEU A 118 -3.46 1.46 -1.82
C LEU A 118 -4.99 1.30 -1.82
N ASN A 119 -5.49 0.09 -2.12
CA ASN A 119 -6.92 -0.21 -2.12
C ASN A 119 -7.56 -0.06 -0.73
N ARG A 120 -6.89 -0.55 0.33
CA ARG A 120 -7.34 -0.33 1.72
C ARG A 120 -7.46 1.14 2.05
N ARG A 121 -6.48 1.96 1.62
CA ARG A 121 -6.51 3.40 1.85
C ARG A 121 -7.64 4.08 1.10
N SER A 122 -7.83 3.78 -0.20
CA SER A 122 -8.96 4.29 -0.99
C SER A 122 -10.30 3.94 -0.31
N ARG A 123 -10.49 2.68 0.11
CA ARG A 123 -11.72 2.26 0.81
C ARG A 123 -11.98 3.05 2.08
N LYS A 124 -10.93 3.38 2.86
CA LYS A 124 -11.08 4.20 4.07
C LYS A 124 -11.49 5.63 3.72
N LEU A 125 -10.79 6.26 2.77
CA LEU A 125 -11.11 7.63 2.35
C LEU A 125 -12.51 7.76 1.74
N ARG A 126 -13.02 6.74 1.05
CA ARG A 126 -14.42 6.74 0.58
C ARG A 126 -15.42 6.76 1.73
N LYS A 127 -15.14 6.07 2.84
CA LYS A 127 -15.99 6.12 4.05
C LYS A 127 -15.95 7.51 4.67
N ASP A 128 -14.76 8.07 4.80
CA ASP A 128 -14.54 9.42 5.30
C ASP A 128 -15.29 10.48 4.45
N ILE A 129 -15.22 10.38 3.12
CA ILE A 129 -15.98 11.25 2.20
C ILE A 129 -17.49 11.13 2.43
N ALA A 130 -18.01 9.92 2.60
CA ALA A 130 -19.43 9.71 2.85
C ALA A 130 -19.89 10.34 4.18
N GLU A 131 -19.05 10.30 5.21
CA GLU A 131 -19.30 10.96 6.49
C GLU A 131 -19.32 12.49 6.34
N LEU A 132 -18.34 13.06 5.62
CA LEU A 132 -18.31 14.49 5.32
C LEU A 132 -19.54 14.94 4.52
N GLN A 133 -19.97 14.17 3.53
CA GLN A 133 -21.19 14.46 2.78
C GLN A 133 -22.45 14.46 3.67
N ARG A 134 -22.53 13.54 4.64
CA ARG A 134 -23.61 13.52 5.62
C ARG A 134 -23.60 14.77 6.50
N LEU A 135 -22.41 15.19 6.98
CA LEU A 135 -22.26 16.43 7.77
C LEU A 135 -22.64 17.66 6.96
N LYS A 136 -22.23 17.73 5.68
CA LYS A 136 -22.63 18.80 4.76
C LYS A 136 -24.15 18.89 4.64
N ALA A 137 -24.83 17.78 4.36
CA ALA A 137 -26.29 17.74 4.24
C ALA A 137 -26.99 18.19 5.54
N GLN A 138 -26.41 17.89 6.71
CA GLN A 138 -26.92 18.37 7.99
C GLN A 138 -26.75 19.90 8.15
N GLN A 139 -25.61 20.46 7.74
CA GLN A 139 -25.38 21.92 7.77
C GLN A 139 -26.29 22.65 6.78
N GLU A 140 -26.50 22.09 5.58
CA GLU A 140 -27.43 22.64 4.57
C GLU A 140 -28.87 22.70 5.11
N LYS A 141 -29.34 21.63 5.77
CA LYS A 141 -30.67 21.64 6.42
C LYS A 141 -30.78 22.70 7.51
N LYS A 142 -29.73 22.89 8.33
CA LYS A 142 -29.69 23.94 9.36
C LYS A 142 -29.75 25.32 8.73
N LEU A 143 -28.96 25.57 7.69
CA LEU A 143 -28.96 26.85 6.98
C LEU A 143 -30.33 27.13 6.36
N GLN A 144 -30.96 26.13 5.74
CA GLN A 144 -32.30 26.25 5.18
C GLN A 144 -33.36 26.57 6.26
N ALA A 145 -33.28 25.91 7.42
CA ALA A 145 -34.16 26.19 8.55
C ALA A 145 -33.98 27.62 9.07
N LEU A 146 -32.73 28.10 9.20
CA LEU A 146 -32.43 29.47 9.60
C LEU A 146 -32.94 30.50 8.58
N GLN A 147 -32.78 30.24 7.29
CA GLN A 147 -33.29 31.10 6.21
C GLN A 147 -34.82 31.21 6.25
N GLN A 148 -35.52 30.10 6.54
CA GLN A 148 -36.98 30.10 6.72
C GLN A 148 -37.41 30.86 7.97
N TRP A 149 -36.60 30.83 9.04
CA TRP A 149 -36.93 31.45 10.31
C TRP A 149 -36.65 32.96 10.34
N LEU A 150 -35.61 33.43 9.65
CA LEU A 150 -35.11 34.81 9.82
C LEU A 150 -35.65 35.86 8.86
N GLY A 151 -36.39 35.52 7.80
CA GLY A 151 -37.25 36.42 7.02
C GLY A 151 -36.63 37.66 6.33
N GLN A 152 -35.52 38.22 6.80
CA GLN A 152 -34.87 39.45 6.32
C GLN A 152 -33.56 39.83 7.04
N LEU A 153 -33.12 39.16 8.13
CA LEU A 153 -31.83 39.49 8.77
C LEU A 153 -30.67 38.65 8.22
N GLU A 154 -29.60 39.37 7.88
CA GLU A 154 -28.33 39.04 7.26
C GLU A 154 -27.91 37.55 7.25
N HIS A 155 -27.56 37.09 6.04
CA HIS A 155 -26.93 35.82 5.71
C HIS A 155 -25.93 35.39 6.80
N MET A 156 -26.22 34.35 7.57
CA MET A 156 -25.27 33.82 8.56
C MET A 156 -24.04 33.23 7.83
N PRO A 157 -22.86 33.84 7.90
CA PRO A 157 -21.72 33.45 7.07
C PRO A 157 -21.04 32.17 7.60
N ALA A 158 -21.26 31.79 8.86
CA ALA A 158 -20.57 30.68 9.50
C ALA A 158 -21.03 29.30 8.99
N GLU A 159 -22.34 29.06 8.87
CA GLU A 159 -22.90 27.82 8.32
C GLU A 159 -22.50 27.64 6.85
N ALA A 160 -22.59 28.73 6.07
CA ALA A 160 -22.19 28.74 4.66
C ALA A 160 -20.68 28.49 4.49
N ALA A 161 -19.84 29.11 5.32
CA ALA A 161 -18.39 28.85 5.33
C ALA A 161 -18.08 27.38 5.65
N ARG A 162 -18.74 26.78 6.65
CA ARG A 162 -18.58 25.36 6.97
C ARG A 162 -18.97 24.45 5.81
N ILE A 163 -20.06 24.74 5.10
CA ILE A 163 -20.47 23.97 3.90
C ILE A 163 -19.40 24.04 2.80
N LEU A 164 -18.81 25.22 2.59
CA LEU A 164 -17.72 25.42 1.62
C LEU A 164 -16.46 24.65 2.03
N ASP A 165 -16.08 24.70 3.31
CA ASP A 165 -14.93 23.96 3.84
C ASP A 165 -15.09 22.45 3.67
N ILE A 166 -16.27 21.91 4.02
CA ILE A 166 -16.57 20.49 3.80
C ILE A 166 -16.53 20.16 2.31
N SER A 167 -17.09 21.01 1.45
CA SER A 167 -17.10 20.76 0.00
C SER A 167 -15.69 20.74 -0.59
N ARG A 168 -14.81 21.63 -0.13
CA ARG A 168 -13.40 21.65 -0.50
C ARG A 168 -12.68 20.39 -0.03
N ALA A 169 -12.89 19.98 1.22
CA ALA A 169 -12.35 18.75 1.79
C ALA A 169 -12.78 17.52 0.99
N VAL A 170 -14.08 17.39 0.69
CA VAL A 170 -14.62 16.28 -0.12
C VAL A 170 -13.96 16.23 -1.50
N THR A 171 -13.74 17.38 -2.13
CA THR A 171 -13.11 17.46 -3.46
C THR A 171 -11.65 16.98 -3.41
N GLN A 172 -10.89 17.46 -2.43
CA GLN A 172 -9.49 17.06 -2.21
C GLN A 172 -9.33 15.57 -1.90
N LEU A 173 -10.21 15.03 -1.04
CA LEU A 173 -10.19 13.60 -0.72
C LEU A 173 -10.62 12.76 -1.92
N SER A 174 -11.60 13.23 -2.71
CA SER A 174 -12.05 12.53 -3.91
C SER A 174 -10.95 12.45 -4.97
N SER A 175 -10.19 13.53 -5.19
CA SER A 175 -9.04 13.49 -6.11
C SER A 175 -7.96 12.51 -5.63
N LEU A 176 -7.69 12.50 -4.32
CA LEU A 176 -6.73 11.57 -3.74
C LEU A 176 -7.18 10.10 -3.87
N VAL A 177 -8.47 9.82 -3.70
CA VAL A 177 -9.05 8.48 -3.93
C VAL A 177 -8.84 8.04 -5.38
N ILE A 178 -9.06 8.93 -6.35
CA ILE A 178 -8.82 8.65 -7.77
C ILE A 178 -7.34 8.35 -8.02
N ASP A 179 -6.42 9.14 -7.46
CA ASP A 179 -4.98 8.91 -7.61
C ASP A 179 -4.53 7.57 -7.01
N LEU A 180 -5.04 7.21 -5.83
CA LEU A 180 -4.75 5.94 -5.17
C LEU A 180 -5.24 4.74 -6.01
N GLU A 181 -6.44 4.84 -6.57
CA GLU A 181 -7.03 3.78 -7.38
C GLU A 181 -6.34 3.63 -8.74
N ARG A 182 -6.00 4.75 -9.38
CA ARG A 182 -5.22 4.76 -10.62
C ARG A 182 -3.88 4.08 -10.39
N THR A 183 -3.18 4.51 -9.34
CA THR A 183 -1.87 3.94 -8.98
C THR A 183 -1.99 2.46 -8.66
N ALA A 184 -3.03 2.01 -7.95
CA ALA A 184 -3.22 0.59 -7.65
C ALA A 184 -3.46 -0.26 -8.92
N LYS A 185 -4.17 0.27 -9.91
CA LYS A 185 -4.44 -0.43 -11.18
C LYS A 185 -3.19 -0.51 -12.06
N GLU A 186 -2.45 0.59 -12.14
CA GLU A 186 -1.28 0.74 -13.03
C GLU A 186 0.03 0.29 -12.37
N LEU A 187 -0.01 -0.13 -11.09
CA LEU A 187 1.21 -0.46 -10.35
C LEU A 187 1.97 -1.62 -11.00
N ASP A 188 3.23 -1.33 -11.30
CA ASP A 188 4.23 -2.21 -11.87
C ASP A 188 5.58 -2.04 -11.13
N THR A 189 6.59 -2.80 -11.55
CA THR A 189 7.92 -2.77 -10.96
C THR A 189 8.58 -1.38 -11.03
N ASN A 190 8.32 -0.60 -12.09
CA ASN A 190 8.88 0.75 -12.29
C ASN A 190 8.34 1.77 -11.29
N THR A 191 7.06 1.63 -10.96
CA THR A 191 6.30 2.60 -10.17
C THR A 191 6.23 2.24 -8.69
N LEU A 192 6.69 1.04 -8.31
CA LEU A 192 6.69 0.54 -6.94
C LEU A 192 7.38 1.49 -5.94
N LYS A 193 8.51 2.09 -6.32
CA LYS A 193 9.22 3.09 -5.50
C LYS A 193 8.36 4.33 -5.19
N ASN A 194 7.49 4.73 -6.11
CA ASN A 194 6.65 5.93 -6.01
C ASN A 194 5.35 5.66 -5.22
N ALA A 195 4.86 4.42 -5.19
CA ALA A 195 3.63 4.06 -4.48
C ALA A 195 3.72 4.34 -2.97
N GLY A 196 4.92 4.22 -2.40
CA GLY A 196 5.19 4.58 -1.01
C GLY A 196 4.97 6.06 -0.71
N ASP A 197 5.34 6.96 -1.64
CA ASP A 197 5.15 8.41 -1.45
C ASP A 197 3.67 8.80 -1.43
N LEU A 198 2.86 8.20 -2.30
CA LEU A 198 1.42 8.45 -2.35
C LEU A 198 0.72 7.93 -1.09
N LEU A 199 1.11 6.75 -0.59
CA LEU A 199 0.62 6.21 0.68
C LEU A 199 0.99 7.12 1.86
N ASN A 200 2.19 7.70 1.86
CA ASN A 200 2.62 8.63 2.89
C ASN A 200 1.85 9.97 2.81
N ARG A 201 1.66 10.54 1.62
CA ARG A 201 0.87 11.78 1.44
C ARG A 201 -0.59 11.60 1.83
N SER A 202 -1.14 10.41 1.61
CA SER A 202 -2.50 10.07 1.99
C SER A 202 -2.64 9.67 3.46
N ALA A 203 -1.59 9.68 4.29
CA ALA A 203 -1.64 9.20 5.67
C ALA A 203 -2.61 9.99 6.57
N PRO A 204 -3.31 9.36 7.53
CA PRO A 204 -4.29 10.02 8.40
C PRO A 204 -3.77 11.29 9.08
N GLN A 205 -2.54 11.25 9.59
CA GLN A 205 -1.91 12.36 10.31
C GLN A 205 -1.71 13.60 9.45
N LYS A 206 -1.60 13.43 8.11
CA LYS A 206 -1.51 14.54 7.16
C LYS A 206 -2.86 15.05 6.71
N LEU A 207 -3.88 14.21 6.78
CA LEU A 207 -5.27 14.57 6.51
C LEU A 207 -5.95 15.16 7.75
N GLU A 208 -5.38 15.00 8.94
CA GLU A 208 -5.86 15.61 10.17
C GLU A 208 -6.05 17.11 10.03
N VAL A 209 -5.27 17.83 9.21
CA VAL A 209 -5.46 19.29 8.94
C VAL A 209 -6.80 19.60 8.26
N ILE A 210 -7.41 18.63 7.58
CA ILE A 210 -8.72 18.75 6.90
C ILE A 210 -9.89 18.56 7.90
N TYR A 211 -9.66 17.82 9.00
CA TYR A 211 -10.66 17.47 10.01
C TYR A 211 -10.89 18.45 11.19
N PRO A 212 -9.94 19.25 11.72
CA PRO A 212 -10.07 19.85 13.05
C PRO A 212 -10.98 21.10 13.02
N GLN A 213 -11.30 21.60 11.83
CA GLN A 213 -12.17 22.74 11.62
C GLN A 213 -13.66 22.34 11.72
N LEU A 214 -13.98 21.05 11.68
CA LEU A 214 -15.37 20.55 11.75
C LEU A 214 -15.84 20.27 13.18
N GLU A 215 -14.95 19.81 14.08
CA GLU A 215 -15.30 19.56 15.48
C GLU A 215 -15.30 20.83 16.35
N LYS A 216 -14.41 21.79 16.07
CA LYS A 216 -14.31 23.03 16.84
C LYS A 216 -15.58 23.90 16.76
N GLY A 217 -16.29 23.88 15.63
CA GLY A 217 -17.56 24.61 15.46
C GLY A 217 -18.81 23.87 15.97
N VAL A 218 -18.72 22.58 16.29
CA VAL A 218 -19.83 21.80 16.85
C VAL A 218 -19.92 21.97 18.37
N SER A 219 -18.78 22.16 19.02
CA SER A 219 -18.70 22.30 20.48
C SER A 219 -19.28 23.63 21.01
N GLU A 220 -19.28 24.69 20.20
CA GLU A 220 -19.85 26.01 20.59
C GLU A 220 -21.38 26.10 20.43
N LEU A 221 -22.04 25.15 19.75
CA LEU A 221 -23.49 25.19 19.50
C LEU A 221 -24.31 24.17 20.32
N LEU A 222 -23.67 23.36 21.18
CA LEU A 222 -24.34 22.38 22.02
C LEU A 222 -24.60 22.83 23.46
N LEU A 223 -24.19 24.06 23.82
CA LEU A 223 -24.44 24.63 25.14
C LEU A 223 -24.85 26.09 24.98
N GLN A 224 -26.12 26.37 24.65
CA GLN A 224 -27.02 27.25 25.42
C GLN A 224 -28.42 27.22 24.76
N PRO A 225 -29.49 26.84 25.48
CA PRO A 225 -30.85 27.10 25.01
C PRO A 225 -31.13 28.61 25.03
N PRO A 226 -32.01 29.12 24.15
CA PRO A 226 -32.38 30.53 24.14
C PRO A 226 -33.07 30.89 25.47
N GLN A 227 -32.48 31.83 26.21
CA GLN A 227 -33.14 32.45 27.37
C GLN A 227 -34.30 33.28 26.85
N LYS A 228 -35.51 32.96 27.32
CA LYS A 228 -36.72 33.75 27.07
C LYS A 228 -36.61 35.06 27.85
N LEU A 229 -36.76 36.19 27.16
CA LEU A 229 -37.15 37.48 27.72
C LEU A 229 -38.49 37.87 27.11
#